data_AF-A0A963ANZ9-F1
#
_entry.id   AF-A0A963ANZ9-F1
#
_cell.length_a   1.000
_cell.length_b   1.000
_cell.length_c   1.000
_cell.angle_alpha   90.00
_cell.angle_beta   90.00
_cell.angle_gamma   90.00
#
_symmetry.space_group_name_H-M   'P 1'
#
loop_
_entity.id
_entity.type
_entity.pdbx_description
1 polymer ?
#
loop_
_entity_poly.entity_id
_entity_poly.type
_entity_poly.pdbx_seq_one_letter_code
_entity_poly.pdbx_strand_id
1 'polypeptide(L)' 'MSEKFDIPFESNLVPQMLDLGSRLKFRCHKGISCFNACCKRADITLTPYDVIRLKDRLGKSSTDFLKDH' A
#
# COMPACT_ATOMS: atom_id res chain seq x y z
N MET A 1 11.06 21.29 -16.77
CA MET A 1 12.32 20.74 -17.31
C MET A 1 12.57 19.44 -16.58
N SER A 2 12.61 18.31 -17.29
CA SER A 2 12.86 17.01 -16.66
C SER A 2 14.35 16.92 -16.34
N GLU A 3 14.69 16.84 -15.05
CA GLU A 3 16.06 16.57 -14.63
C GLU A 3 16.47 15.19 -15.15
N LYS A 4 17.67 15.12 -15.76
CA LYS A 4 18.22 13.87 -16.24
C LYS A 4 18.75 13.10 -15.03
N PHE A 5 18.08 12.01 -14.70
CA PHE A 5 18.60 11.05 -13.72
C PHE A 5 19.83 10.35 -14.33
N ASP A 6 20.93 10.26 -13.58
CA ASP A 6 22.09 9.43 -13.96
C ASP A 6 21.76 7.94 -13.71
N ILE A 7 21.02 7.36 -14.65
CA ILE A 7 20.64 5.95 -14.61
C ILE A 7 21.76 5.14 -15.29
N PRO A 8 22.35 4.10 -14.67
CA PRO A 8 23.51 3.38 -15.20
C PRO A 8 23.20 2.46 -16.40
N PHE A 9 22.01 2.55 -16.99
CA PHE A 9 21.57 1.75 -18.12
C PHE A 9 20.55 2.52 -18.97
N GLU A 10 20.52 2.20 -20.26
CA GLU A 10 19.55 2.75 -21.22
C GLU A 10 18.16 2.13 -20.98
N SER A 11 17.18 2.96 -20.64
CA SER A 11 15.79 2.57 -20.43
C SER A 11 14.88 3.49 -21.22
N ASN A 12 13.98 2.91 -22.02
CA ASN A 12 12.94 3.67 -22.72
C ASN A 12 11.84 4.21 -21.78
N LEU A 13 11.92 3.90 -20.49
CA LEU A 13 10.99 4.34 -19.45
C LEU A 13 11.61 5.49 -18.67
N VAL A 14 11.00 6.67 -18.74
CA VAL A 14 11.39 7.84 -17.95
C VAL A 14 10.71 7.76 -16.58
N PRO A 15 11.46 7.71 -15.46
CA PRO A 15 10.88 7.71 -14.13
C PRO A 15 10.09 8.99 -13.87
N GLN A 16 8.91 8.88 -13.27
CA GLN A 16 8.18 10.03 -12.75
C GLN A 16 8.48 10.20 -11.26
N MET A 17 9.03 11.36 -10.89
CA MET A 17 9.19 11.72 -9.47
C MET A 17 7.83 12.09 -8.89
N LEU A 18 7.45 11.45 -7.79
CA LEU A 18 6.22 11.75 -7.05
C LEU A 18 6.57 12.62 -5.84
N ASP A 19 5.78 13.64 -5.60
CA ASP A 19 5.85 14.53 -4.44
C ASP A 19 4.76 14.21 -3.40
N LEU A 20 4.72 14.95 -2.29
CA LEU A 20 3.69 14.84 -1.25
C LEU A 20 2.27 15.10 -1.76
N GLY A 21 2.12 15.89 -2.83
CA GLY A 21 0.83 16.21 -3.44
C GLY A 21 0.36 15.15 -4.43
N SER A 22 1.24 14.26 -4.86
CA SER A 22 0.99 13.31 -5.93
C SER A 22 -0.13 12.34 -5.57
N ARG A 23 -1.04 12.11 -6.51
CA ARG A 23 -2.19 11.21 -6.34
C ARG A 23 -1.95 9.93 -7.12
N LEU A 24 -1.84 8.82 -6.40
CA LEU A 24 -1.78 7.49 -6.99
C LEU A 24 -3.17 7.03 -7.40
N LYS A 25 -3.36 6.70 -8.69
CA LYS A 25 -4.62 6.11 -9.18
C LYS A 25 -4.61 4.60 -8.93
N PHE A 26 -5.06 4.19 -7.76
CA PHE A 26 -5.21 2.77 -7.44
C PHE A 26 -6.56 2.24 -7.92
N ARG A 27 -6.57 1.23 -8.79
CA ARG A 27 -7.78 0.60 -9.34
C ARG A 27 -7.73 -0.93 -9.15
N CYS A 28 -7.30 -1.41 -7.97
CA CYS A 28 -7.36 -2.84 -7.66
C CYS A 28 -8.80 -3.23 -7.30
N HIS A 29 -9.47 -4.05 -8.12
CA HIS A 29 -10.80 -4.58 -7.84
C HIS A 29 -10.97 -5.97 -8.45
N LYS A 30 -11.96 -6.72 -7.96
CA LYS A 30 -12.34 -8.01 -8.57
C LYS A 30 -12.67 -7.80 -10.06
N GLY A 31 -12.12 -8.63 -10.93
CA GLY A 31 -12.39 -8.61 -12.38
C GLY A 31 -11.28 -8.05 -13.29
N ILE A 32 -10.16 -7.56 -12.76
CA ILE A 32 -8.97 -7.21 -13.57
C ILE A 32 -7.93 -8.32 -13.53
N SER A 33 -7.09 -8.40 -14.57
CA SER A 33 -6.06 -9.44 -14.71
C SER A 33 -5.04 -9.46 -13.57
N CYS A 34 -4.75 -8.31 -12.97
CA CYS A 34 -3.78 -8.19 -11.87
C CYS A 34 -4.42 -8.12 -10.48
N PHE A 35 -5.70 -8.50 -10.32
CA PHE A 35 -6.38 -8.43 -9.01
C PHE A 35 -5.60 -9.23 -7.95
N ASN A 36 -5.24 -8.56 -6.85
CA ASN A 36 -4.40 -9.07 -5.77
C ASN A 36 -2.96 -9.49 -6.17
N ALA A 37 -2.49 -9.29 -7.40
CA ALA A 37 -1.16 -9.76 -7.80
C ALA A 37 -0.03 -9.15 -6.94
N CYS A 38 -0.11 -7.86 -6.62
CA CYS A 38 0.91 -7.15 -5.85
C CYS A 38 0.80 -7.33 -4.32
N CYS A 39 -0.41 -7.56 -3.79
CA CYS A 39 -0.67 -7.56 -2.34
C CYS A 39 -1.13 -8.92 -1.78
N LYS A 40 -1.31 -9.95 -2.61
CA LYS A 40 -1.81 -11.28 -2.18
C LYS A 40 -1.00 -11.93 -1.06
N ARG A 41 0.30 -11.62 -0.98
CA ARG A 41 1.21 -12.17 0.03
C ARG A 41 1.83 -11.07 0.90
N ALA A 42 1.13 -9.95 1.07
CA ALA A 42 1.60 -8.91 1.96
C ALA A 42 1.60 -9.46 3.40
N ASP A 43 2.78 -9.48 4.02
CA ASP A 43 2.95 -9.76 5.44
C ASP A 43 3.06 -8.40 6.15
N ILE A 44 1.96 -7.97 6.77
CA ILE A 44 1.85 -6.66 7.40
C ILE A 44 1.74 -6.87 8.91
N THR A 45 2.84 -6.62 9.62
CA THR A 45 2.85 -6.61 11.07
C THR A 45 2.02 -5.44 11.59
N LEU A 46 0.96 -5.75 12.33
CA LEU A 46 0.15 -4.73 13.00
C LEU A 46 0.91 -4.19 14.21
N THR A 47 1.05 -2.87 14.27
CA THR A 47 1.59 -2.20 15.45
C THR A 47 0.48 -2.04 16.51
N PRO A 48 0.83 -1.79 17.79
CA PRO A 48 -0.17 -1.53 18.82
C PRO A 48 -1.11 -0.38 18.48
N TYR A 49 -0.62 0.64 17.77
CA TYR A 49 -1.46 1.76 17.34
C TYR A 49 -2.48 1.33 16.26
N ASP A 50 -2.09 0.43 15.35
CA ASP A 50 -3.01 -0.14 14.36
C ASP A 50 -4.14 -0.92 15.04
N VAL A 51 -3.82 -1.70 16.07
CA VAL A 51 -4.82 -2.43 16.88
C VAL A 51 -5.81 -1.48 17.53
N ILE A 52 -5.34 -0.37 18.10
CA ILE A 52 -6.21 0.66 18.70
C ILE A 52 -7.15 1.26 17.67
N ARG A 53 -6.67 1.54 16.45
CA ARG A 53 -7.54 2.09 15.39
C ARG A 53 -8.52 1.06 14.83
N LEU A 54 -8.08 -0.18 14.67
CA LEU A 54 -8.90 -1.26 14.12
C LEU A 54 -10.01 -1.68 15.08
N LYS A 55 -9.74 -1.74 16.39
CA LYS A 55 -10.78 -2.08 17.39
C LYS A 55 -11.98 -1.13 17.31
N ASP A 56 -11.71 0.18 17.18
CA ASP A 56 -12.76 1.21 17.12
C ASP A 56 -13.54 1.12 15.80
N ARG A 57 -12.83 0.92 14.68
CA ARG A 57 -13.44 0.75 13.36
C ARG A 57 -14.34 -0.49 13.29
N LEU A 58 -13.95 -1.56 13.97
CA LEU A 58 -14.65 -2.84 13.99
C LEU A 58 -15.69 -2.94 15.13
N GLY A 59 -15.76 -1.95 16.03
CA GLY A 59 -16.67 -1.96 17.17
C GLY A 59 -16.35 -3.05 18.19
N LYS A 60 -15.09 -3.45 18.34
CA LYS A 60 -14.62 -4.51 19.25
C LYS A 60 -13.72 -3.94 20.36
N SER A 61 -13.58 -4.67 21.47
CA SER A 61 -12.52 -4.41 22.43
C SER A 61 -11.16 -4.86 21.87
N SER A 62 -10.05 -4.33 22.41
CA SER A 62 -8.71 -4.79 22.02
C SER A 62 -8.47 -6.25 22.38
N THR A 63 -9.02 -6.70 23.52
CA THR A 63 -8.93 -8.10 23.96
C THR A 63 -9.65 -9.04 23.00
N ASP A 64 -10.88 -8.69 22.58
CA ASP A 64 -11.63 -9.52 21.63
C ASP A 64 -10.96 -9.54 20.25
N PHE A 65 -10.44 -8.38 19.80
CA PHE A 65 -9.70 -8.29 18.54
C PHE A 65 -8.47 -9.21 18.50
N LEU A 66 -7.68 -9.21 19.58
CA LEU A 66 -6.46 -10.03 19.70
C LEU A 66 -6.74 -11.51 19.97
N LYS A 67 -7.95 -11.87 20.39
CA LYS A 67 -8.33 -13.27 20.63
C LYS A 67 -8.77 -13.99 19.35
N ASP A 68 -9.35 -13.24 18.42
CA ASP A 68 -9.92 -13.78 17.17
C ASP A 68 -8.87 -14.03 16.06
N HIS A 69 -7.62 -13.58 16.25
CA HIS A 69 -6.56 -13.55 15.24
C HIS A 69 -5.18 -13.87 15.83
#